data_AF-A0A0N7F4S0-F1
#
_entry.id   AF-A0A0N7F4S0-F1
#
_cell.length_a   1.000
_cell.length_b   1.000
_cell.length_c   1.000
_cell.angle_alpha   90.00
_cell.angle_beta   90.00
_cell.angle_gamma   90.00
#
_symmetry.space_group_name_H-M   'P 1'
#
loop_
_entity.id
_entity.type
_entity.pdbx_description
1 polymer ?
#
loop_
_entity_poly.entity_id
_entity_poly.type
_entity_poly.pdbx_seq_one_letter_code
_entity_poly.pdbx_strand_id
1 'polypeptide(L)'
;MTSTPELTSLVARLGELTCDVTEHDRAAEVADQDIADLLYAAARLFSAKTDRVGKIAWPIREDALTATETVVLVTALLDAADVNLFDMAIWYRRAE
;
A
#
# COMPACT_ATOMS: atom_id res chain seq x y z
N MET A 1 8.30 4.14 25.43
CA MET A 1 7.36 4.72 24.45
C MET A 1 6.82 3.58 23.61
N THR A 2 5.51 3.39 23.56
CA THR A 2 4.89 2.42 22.64
C THR A 2 4.92 3.03 21.24
N SER A 3 5.53 2.35 20.26
CA SER A 3 5.69 2.87 18.88
C SER A 3 4.38 3.03 18.12
N THR A 4 3.30 2.40 18.59
CA THR A 4 1.97 2.41 17.95
C THR A 4 1.29 3.79 17.93
N PRO A 5 1.11 4.52 19.05
CA PRO A 5 0.48 5.85 19.05
C PRO A 5 1.24 6.88 18.19
N GLU A 6 2.57 6.82 18.19
CA GLU A 6 3.41 7.69 17.35
C GLU A 6 3.19 7.40 15.86
N LEU A 7 3.18 6.13 15.48
CA LEU A 7 2.86 5.71 14.12
C LEU A 7 1.47 6.17 13.69
N THR A 8 0.45 6.05 14.56
CA THR A 8 -0.91 6.53 14.26
C THR A 8 -0.94 8.03 13.95
N SER A 9 -0.22 8.85 14.74
CA SER A 9 -0.13 10.29 14.49
C SER A 9 0.59 10.60 13.18
N LEU A 10 1.67 9.87 12.87
CA LEU A 10 2.42 10.04 11.62
C LEU A 10 1.59 9.66 10.39
N VAL A 11 0.82 8.57 10.46
CA VAL A 11 -0.09 8.15 9.37
C VAL A 11 -1.18 9.18 9.13
N ALA A 12 -1.77 9.75 10.20
CA ALA A 12 -2.75 10.82 10.06
C ALA A 12 -2.14 12.05 9.36
N ARG A 13 -0.96 12.48 9.82
CA ARG A 13 -0.26 13.63 9.23
C ARG A 13 0.16 13.39 7.78
N LEU A 14 0.63 12.19 7.47
CA LEU A 14 0.97 11.79 6.12
C LEU A 14 -0.25 11.88 5.20
N GLY A 15 -1.41 11.38 5.65
CA GLY A 15 -2.66 11.44 4.88
C GLY A 15 -3.07 12.87 4.52
N GLU A 16 -2.96 13.81 5.47
CA GLU A 16 -3.21 15.24 5.22
C GLU A 16 -2.26 15.80 4.15
N LEU A 17 -0.96 15.51 4.26
CA LEU A 17 0.06 16.02 3.33
C LEU A 17 -0.08 15.42 1.93
N THR A 18 -0.38 14.12 1.81
CA THR A 18 -0.59 13.48 0.51
C THR A 18 -1.84 14.03 -0.17
N CYS A 19 -2.91 14.29 0.58
CA CYS A 19 -4.13 14.90 0.05
C CYS A 19 -3.81 16.27 -0.56
N ASP A 20 -3.14 17.14 0.20
CA ASP A 20 -2.71 18.46 -0.25
C ASP A 20 -1.83 18.39 -1.52
N VAL A 21 -0.84 17.49 -1.55
CA VAL A 21 0.03 17.30 -2.73
C VAL A 21 -0.76 16.86 -3.97
N THR A 22 -1.69 15.92 -3.81
CA THR A 22 -2.49 15.41 -4.94
C THR A 22 -3.53 16.41 -5.44
N GLU A 23 -4.18 17.15 -4.54
CA GLU A 23 -5.19 18.17 -4.90
C GLU A 23 -4.59 19.37 -5.64
N HIS A 24 -3.29 19.63 -5.45
CA HIS A 24 -2.58 20.72 -6.10
C HIS A 24 -1.70 20.27 -7.28
N ASP A 25 -1.82 19.01 -7.75
CA ASP A 25 -1.02 18.44 -8.85
C ASP A 25 0.51 18.48 -8.61
N ARG A 26 0.95 18.44 -7.35
CA ARG A 26 2.37 18.55 -6.94
C ARG A 26 3.06 17.20 -6.77
N ALA A 27 2.44 16.12 -7.21
CA ALA A 27 2.98 14.77 -7.07
C ALA A 27 4.38 14.62 -7.69
N ALA A 28 4.66 15.34 -8.79
CA ALA A 28 5.97 15.34 -9.45
C ALA A 28 7.08 16.04 -8.64
N GLU A 29 6.74 16.77 -7.58
CA GLU A 29 7.71 17.40 -6.68
C GLU A 29 8.20 16.46 -5.57
N VAL A 30 7.52 15.34 -5.36
CA VAL A 30 7.91 14.33 -4.37
C VAL A 30 8.96 13.42 -4.99
N ALA A 31 10.05 13.18 -4.28
CA ALA A 31 11.10 12.30 -4.77
C ALA A 31 10.59 10.86 -4.85
N ASP A 32 10.91 10.16 -5.95
CA ASP A 32 10.52 8.75 -6.16
C ASP A 32 10.96 7.85 -5.00
N GLN A 33 12.12 8.12 -4.40
CA GLN A 33 12.63 7.37 -3.26
C GLN A 33 11.77 7.52 -2.00
N ASP A 34 11.20 8.71 -1.75
CA ASP A 34 10.33 8.95 -0.60
C ASP A 34 9.02 8.17 -0.75
N ILE A 35 8.49 8.11 -1.98
CA ILE A 35 7.32 7.29 -2.32
C ILE A 35 7.64 5.81 -2.13
N ALA A 36 8.80 5.35 -2.60
CA ALA A 36 9.23 3.96 -2.46
C ALA A 36 9.35 3.55 -0.97
N ASP A 37 10.01 4.37 -0.15
CA ASP A 37 10.19 4.09 1.28
C ASP A 37 8.86 4.00 2.02
N LEU A 38 7.90 4.88 1.69
CA LEU A 38 6.55 4.83 2.22
C LEU A 38 5.85 3.51 1.85
N LEU A 39 5.86 3.15 0.56
CA LEU A 39 5.23 1.92 0.07
C LEU A 39 5.83 0.68 0.74
N TYR A 40 7.16 0.62 0.88
CA TYR A 40 7.85 -0.51 1.51
C TYR A 40 7.57 -0.61 3.01
N ALA A 41 7.47 0.51 3.72
CA ALA A 41 7.07 0.52 5.12
C ALA A 41 5.63 0.00 5.29
N ALA A 42 4.70 0.51 4.47
CA ALA A 42 3.30 0.10 4.49
C ALA A 42 3.12 -1.38 4.13
N ALA A 43 3.78 -1.87 3.08
CA ALA A 43 3.72 -3.26 2.65
C ALA A 43 4.22 -4.24 3.73
N ARG A 44 5.34 -3.92 4.39
CA ARG A 44 5.86 -4.73 5.51
C ARG A 44 4.91 -4.75 6.70
N LEU A 45 4.34 -3.60 7.08
CA LEU A 45 3.36 -3.53 8.15
C LEU A 45 2.10 -4.33 7.82
N PHE A 46 1.62 -4.21 6.57
CA PHE A 46 0.46 -4.92 6.07
C PHE A 46 0.68 -6.44 6.11
N SER A 47 1.79 -6.93 5.56
CA SER A 47 2.15 -8.36 5.60
C SER A 47 2.29 -8.89 7.04
N ALA A 48 2.92 -8.13 7.95
CA ALA A 48 3.04 -8.53 9.35
C ALA A 48 1.68 -8.64 10.06
N LYS A 49 0.67 -7.87 9.62
CA LYS A 49 -0.69 -7.94 10.15
C LYS A 49 -1.46 -9.14 9.57
N THR A 50 -1.30 -9.43 8.29
CA THR A 50 -2.03 -10.53 7.61
C THR A 50 -1.66 -11.89 8.16
N ASP A 51 -0.36 -12.07 8.46
CA ASP A 51 0.15 -13.32 9.04
C ASP A 51 -0.46 -13.61 10.43
N ARG A 52 -0.97 -12.58 11.12
CA ARG A 52 -1.48 -12.67 12.49
C ARG A 52 -3.01 -12.63 12.60
N VAL A 53 -3.70 -11.97 11.67
CA VAL A 53 -5.15 -11.67 11.78
C VAL A 53 -6.04 -12.62 10.96
N GLY A 54 -5.48 -13.39 10.02
CA GLY A 54 -6.26 -14.30 9.18
C GLY A 54 -7.17 -13.58 8.17
N LYS A 55 -7.70 -14.33 7.19
CA LYS A 55 -8.33 -13.84 5.94
C LYS A 55 -9.55 -12.90 6.09
N ILE A 56 -10.12 -12.71 7.29
CA ILE A 56 -11.54 -12.33 7.44
C ILE A 56 -11.78 -10.81 7.57
N ALA A 57 -10.75 -9.98 7.73
CA ALA A 57 -10.95 -8.52 7.80
C ALA A 57 -9.76 -7.74 7.24
N TRP A 58 -9.66 -7.70 5.92
CA TRP A 58 -8.75 -6.77 5.25
C TRP A 58 -9.17 -5.32 5.58
N PRO A 59 -8.25 -4.43 5.96
CA PRO A 59 -8.57 -3.03 6.25
C PRO A 59 -8.77 -2.18 4.98
N ILE A 60 -8.96 -2.81 3.82
CA ILE A 60 -9.10 -2.12 2.53
C ILE A 60 -10.59 -1.96 2.24
N ARG A 61 -11.04 -0.72 2.09
CA ARG A 61 -12.41 -0.39 1.67
C ARG A 61 -12.53 -0.48 0.15
N GLU A 62 -13.73 -0.80 -0.34
CA GLU A 62 -14.02 -0.89 -1.78
C GLU A 62 -13.83 0.44 -2.53
N ASP A 63 -13.90 1.57 -1.82
CA ASP A 63 -13.77 2.92 -2.37
C ASP A 63 -12.43 3.60 -2.04
N ALA A 64 -11.45 2.85 -1.53
CA ALA A 64 -10.17 3.40 -1.11
C ALA A 64 -9.28 3.85 -2.28
N LEU A 65 -9.41 3.21 -3.45
CA LEU A 65 -8.65 3.49 -4.67
C LEU A 65 -9.54 3.29 -5.89
N THR A 66 -9.30 4.08 -6.93
CA THR A 66 -9.88 3.85 -8.25
C THR A 66 -9.28 2.57 -8.89
N ALA A 67 -9.95 2.06 -9.93
CA ALA A 67 -9.44 0.92 -10.70
C ALA A 67 -8.06 1.21 -11.31
N THR A 68 -7.84 2.43 -11.80
CA THR A 68 -6.56 2.84 -12.39
C THR A 68 -5.44 2.86 -11.35
N GLU A 69 -5.65 3.53 -10.21
CA GLU A 69 -4.65 3.58 -9.12
C GLU A 69 -4.30 2.18 -8.63
N THR A 70 -5.30 1.31 -8.51
CA THR A 70 -5.10 -0.08 -8.10
C THR A 70 -4.22 -0.84 -9.09
N VAL A 71 -4.53 -0.76 -10.40
CA VAL A 71 -3.77 -1.49 -11.43
C VAL A 71 -2.34 -0.95 -11.55
N VAL A 72 -2.15 0.36 -11.53
CA VAL A 72 -0.81 0.99 -11.59
C VAL A 72 0.04 0.53 -10.41
N LEU A 73 -0.50 0.60 -9.19
CA LEU A 73 0.21 0.20 -7.98
C LEU A 73 0.56 -1.29 -8.00
N VAL A 74 -0.41 -2.17 -8.28
CA VAL A 74 -0.19 -3.62 -8.31
C VAL A 74 0.83 -4.00 -9.38
N THR A 75 0.75 -3.41 -10.57
CA THR A 75 1.69 -3.70 -11.66
C THR A 75 3.11 -3.30 -11.29
N ALA A 76 3.30 -2.11 -10.69
CA ALA A 76 4.60 -1.66 -10.23
C ALA A 76 5.18 -2.59 -9.15
N LEU A 77 4.35 -3.05 -8.20
CA LEU A 77 4.78 -3.98 -7.15
C LEU A 77 5.15 -5.36 -7.70
N LEU A 78 4.38 -5.88 -8.67
CA LEU A 78 4.67 -7.16 -9.32
C LEU A 78 5.96 -7.11 -10.14
N ASP A 79 6.15 -6.03 -10.91
CA ASP A 79 7.38 -5.81 -11.68
C ASP A 79 8.61 -5.73 -10.76
N ALA A 80 8.52 -4.95 -9.67
CA ALA A 80 9.60 -4.84 -8.69
C ALA A 80 9.90 -6.16 -7.96
N ALA A 81 8.92 -7.05 -7.83
CA ALA A 81 9.09 -8.36 -7.20
C ALA A 81 9.49 -9.46 -8.20
N ASP A 82 9.61 -9.15 -9.49
CA ASP A 82 9.80 -10.12 -10.58
C ASP A 82 8.72 -11.22 -10.56
N VAL A 83 7.47 -10.84 -10.25
CA VAL A 83 6.33 -11.77 -10.18
C VAL A 83 5.44 -11.59 -11.40
N ASN A 84 5.23 -12.67 -12.14
CA ASN A 84 4.29 -12.65 -13.25
C ASN A 84 2.84 -12.59 -12.73
N LEU A 85 2.02 -11.70 -13.29
CA LEU A 85 0.59 -11.59 -12.97
C LEU A 85 -0.17 -12.91 -13.14
N PHE A 86 0.26 -13.77 -14.08
CA PHE A 86 -0.34 -15.09 -14.29
C PHE A 86 0.03 -16.09 -13.18
N ASP A 87 1.18 -15.95 -12.52
CA ASP A 87 1.58 -16.78 -11.40
C ASP A 87 0.75 -16.47 -10.14
N MET A 88 0.35 -15.21 -9.96
CA MET A 88 -0.61 -14.81 -8.91
C MET A 88 -1.94 -15.56 -9.02
N ALA A 89 -2.45 -15.78 -10.23
CA ALA A 89 -3.70 -16.53 -10.46
C ALA A 89 -3.58 -18.01 -10.04
N ILE A 90 -2.37 -18.54 -9.91
CA ILE A 90 -2.10 -19.91 -9.41
C ILE A 90 -2.13 -19.92 -7.87
N TRP A 91 -1.60 -18.89 -7.21
CA TRP A 91 -1.68 -18.75 -5.75
C TRP A 91 -3.11 -18.52 -5.26
N TYR A 92 -3.89 -17.70 -5.97
CA TYR A 92 -5.28 -17.46 -5.59
C TYR A 92 -6.14 -18.74 -5.68
N ARG A 93 -5.88 -19.59 -6.69
CA ARG A 93 -6.56 -20.90 -6.87
C ARG A 93 -6.15 -21.98 -5.87
N ARG A 94 -5.00 -21.85 -5.19
CA ARG A 94 -4.57 -22.78 -4.14
C ARG A 94 -5.14 -22.43 -2.76
N ALA A 95 -5.74 -21.25 -2.63
CA ALA A 95 -6.25 -20.74 -1.36
C ALA A 95 -7.75 -21.04 -1.15
N GLU A 96 -8.40 -21.70 -2.12
CA GLU A 96 -9.67 -22.44 -2.01
C GLU A 96 -9.39 -23.92 -1.73
#